data_AF-A0A0B1S826-F1
#
_entry.id   AF-A0A0B1S826-F1
#
_cell.length_a   1.000
_cell.length_b   1.000
_cell.length_c   1.000
_cell.angle_alpha   90.00
_cell.angle_beta   90.00
_cell.angle_gamma   90.00
#
_symmetry.space_group_name_H-M   'P 1'
#
loop_
_entity.id
_entity.type
_entity.pdbx_description
1 polymer ?
#
loop_
_entity_poly.entity_id
_entity_poly.type
_entity_poly.pdbx_seq_one_letter_code
_entity_poly.pdbx_strand_id
1 'polypeptide(L)' 'MAKDYYKILGVAKGASDDEIKKAYRKMALKYHPDKNKEPGAENKFK' A
#
# COMPACT_ATOMS: atom_id res chain seq x y z
N MET A 1 -16.13 10.94 5.25
CA MET A 1 -15.52 10.75 3.91
C MET A 1 -15.11 9.30 3.78
N ALA A 2 -15.73 8.53 2.88
CA ALA A 2 -15.37 7.14 2.66
C ALA A 2 -13.90 7.09 2.20
N LYS A 3 -13.02 6.47 3.01
CA LYS A 3 -11.64 6.19 2.59
C LYS A 3 -11.74 5.23 1.41
N ASP A 4 -11.42 5.70 0.20
CA ASP A 4 -11.35 4.84 -0.98
C ASP A 4 -10.11 3.94 -0.86
N TYR A 5 -10.25 2.83 -0.12
CA TYR A 5 -9.17 1.85 0.09
C TYR A 5 -8.62 1.32 -1.24
N TYR A 6 -9.48 1.17 -2.24
CA TYR A 6 -9.08 0.81 -3.60
C TYR A 6 -8.15 1.85 -4.22
N LYS A 7 -8.44 3.15 -4.04
CA LYS A 7 -7.62 4.25 -4.55
C LYS A 7 -6.29 4.37 -3.80
N ILE A 8 -6.29 4.08 -2.49
CA ILE A 8 -5.08 4.01 -1.66
C ILE A 8 -4.18 2.86 -2.13
N LEU A 9 -4.76 1.68 -2.36
CA LEU A 9 -4.04 0.51 -2.87
C LEU A 9 -3.70 0.64 -4.37
N GLY A 10 -4.25 1.62 -5.08
CA GLY A 10 -4.04 1.82 -6.52
C GLY A 10 -4.73 0.76 -7.39
N VAL A 11 -5.81 0.17 -6.90
CA VAL A 11 -6.61 -0.85 -7.59
C VAL A 11 -7.99 -0.31 -7.97
N ALA A 12 -8.63 -0.91 -8.96
CA ALA A 12 -9.99 -0.54 -9.36
C ALA A 12 -11.01 -0.97 -8.28
N LYS A 13 -12.17 -0.29 -8.21
CA LYS A 13 -13.28 -0.66 -7.30
C LYS A 13 -13.89 -2.04 -7.57
N GLY A 14 -13.58 -2.64 -8.72
CA GLY A 14 -13.94 -4.02 -9.10
C GLY A 14 -12.75 -4.98 -9.15
N ALA A 15 -11.61 -4.60 -8.58
CA ALA A 15 -10.44 -5.47 -8.54
C ALA A 15 -10.72 -6.74 -7.73
N SER A 16 -10.22 -7.87 -8.22
CA SER A 16 -10.36 -9.15 -7.52
C SER A 16 -9.50 -9.20 -6.26
N ASP A 17 -9.84 -10.09 -5.32
CA ASP A 17 -9.09 -10.26 -4.07
C ASP A 17 -7.59 -10.54 -4.32
N ASP A 18 -7.25 -11.24 -5.40
CA ASP A 18 -5.87 -11.47 -5.84
C ASP A 18 -5.14 -10.17 -6.22
N GLU A 19 -5.81 -9.27 -6.94
CA GLU A 19 -5.25 -7.97 -7.33
C GLU A 19 -5.03 -7.08 -6.10
N ILE A 20 -5.99 -7.08 -5.17
CA ILE A 20 -5.90 -6.36 -3.90
C ILE A 20 -4.70 -6.86 -3.10
N LYS A 21 -4.54 -8.19 -2.97
CA LYS A 21 -3.40 -8.81 -2.27
C LYS A 21 -2.07 -8.50 -2.94
N LYS A 22 -1.98 -8.56 -4.28
CA LYS A 22 -0.77 -8.20 -5.03
C LYS A 22 -0.41 -6.73 -4.83
N ALA A 23 -1.38 -5.83 -4.93
CA ALA A 23 -1.17 -4.40 -4.74
C ALA A 23 -0.71 -4.09 -3.32
N TYR A 24 -1.35 -4.68 -2.31
CA TYR A 24 -0.95 -4.56 -0.92
C TYR A 24 0.49 -5.06 -0.69
N ARG A 25 0.85 -6.25 -1.18
CA ARG A 25 2.22 -6.78 -1.05
C ARG A 25 3.25 -5.88 -1.73
N LYS A 26 2.95 -5.37 -2.92
CA LYS A 26 3.84 -4.45 -3.65
C LYS A 26 4.03 -3.13 -2.90
N MET A 27 2.96 -2.60 -2.32
CA MET A 27 3.00 -1.37 -1.53
C MET A 27 3.76 -1.58 -0.22
N ALA A 28 3.49 -2.68 0.49
CA ALA A 28 4.18 -3.07 1.70
C ALA A 28 5.68 -3.24 1.46
N LEU A 29 6.10 -3.91 0.37
CA LEU A 29 7.52 -4.04 -0.01
C LEU A 29 8.16 -2.70 -0.37
N LYS A 30 7.41 -1.79 -1.00
CA LYS A 30 7.90 -0.44 -1.35
C LYS A 30 8.11 0.43 -0.11
N TYR A 31 7.30 0.28 0.92
CA TYR A 31 7.43 1.02 2.17
C TYR A 31 8.02 0.17 3.30
N HIS A 32 8.55 -1.02 2.99
CA HIS A 32 9.03 -1.93 4.01
C HIS A 32 10.29 -1.36 4.65
N PRO A 33 10.35 -1.19 5.98
CA PRO A 33 11.49 -0.57 6.66
C PRO A 33 12.79 -1.37 6.49
N ASP A 34 12.68 -2.69 6.27
CA ASP A 34 13.84 -3.55 5.97
C ASP A 34 14.49 -3.27 4.61
N LYS A 35 13.69 -2.93 3.58
CA LYS A 35 14.18 -2.65 2.22
C LYS A 35 14.40 -1.16 1.96
N ASN A 36 13.68 -0.29 2.65
CA ASN A 36 13.82 1.16 2.57
C ASN A 36 14.35 1.69 3.90
N LYS A 37 15.67 1.66 4.05
CA LYS A 37 16.43 2.26 5.16
C LYS A 37 16.56 3.79 4.99
N GLU A 38 15.51 4.47 4.53
CA GLU A 38 15.50 5.93 4.53
C GLU A 38 15.10 6.44 5.92
N PRO A 39 15.99 7.18 6.62
CA PRO A 39 15.67 7.79 7.91
C PRO A 39 14.60 8.87 7.70
N GLY A 40 13.34 8.55 8.04
CA GLY A 40 12.19 9.45 7.88
C GLY A 40 10.89 8.81 7.37
N ALA A 41 10.93 7.53 6.95
CA ALA A 41 9.75 6.82 6.45
C ALA A 41 8.66 6.53 7.53
N GLU A 42 9.00 6.65 8.81
CA GLU A 42 8.12 6.40 9.95
C GLU A 42 6.88 7.32 9.99
N ASN A 43 6.97 8.53 9.41
CA ASN A 43 5.86 9.49 9.40
C ASN A 43 4.79 9.23 8.33
N LYS A 44 5.03 8.34 7.36
CA LYS A 44 4.07 8.02 6.30
C LYS A 44 3.20 6.81 6.58
N PHE A 45 3.49 6.08 7.66
CA PHE A 45 2.84 4.81 8.00
C PHE A 45 2.00 4.86 9.30
N LYS A 46 1.94 6.01 9.98
CA LYS A 46 1.07 6.26 11.15
C LYS A 46 -0.31 6.79 10.75
#